data_AF-A0A5C2S8J1-F1
#
_entry.id   AF-A0A5C2S8J1-F1
#
_cell.length_a   1.000
_cell.length_b   1.000
_cell.length_c   1.000
_cell.angle_alpha   90.00
_cell.angle_beta   90.00
_cell.angle_gamma   90.00
#
_symmetry.space_group_name_H-M   'P 1'
#
loop_
_entity.id
_entity.type
_entity.pdbx_description
1 polymer ?
#
loop_
_entity_poly.entity_id
_entity_poly.type
_entity_poly.pdbx_seq_one_letter_code
_entity_poly.pdbx_strand_id
1 'polypeptide(L)'
;MSTSATDIKGPKAPCRFFRARHIPYTYWYEYALRYHGSKTVLSYLYLLVDSVQDAASCLRSQGWTDATLPWSAFQSYDPAVDEQIILGCGESEVFKVVLLSSHTWPGITPPADDNDEVHYPSLPQLYNALAQRFLDTDDEEFRRYLNLQIEYLYEDSAALASPAFVTMLPPDIQQLHIDWQLRVLCMPISETIQHEREIRSRARRGEWSLMREGTAELGGGKIDYEYEAQMVARIEAKDAPRMAAIYGPDWKSLPSWDNMVREEWEVEEKPKEEGAGERKVQDG
;
A
#
# COMPACT_ATOMS: atom_id res chain seq x y z
N MET A 1 -14.53 -44.17 -6.48
CA MET A 1 -14.94 -42.89 -5.88
C MET A 1 -14.38 -41.78 -6.76
N SER A 2 -15.24 -41.14 -7.53
CA SER A 2 -14.85 -40.11 -8.51
C SER A 2 -14.64 -38.80 -7.76
N THR A 3 -13.40 -38.36 -7.64
CA THR A 3 -13.07 -37.01 -7.13
C THR A 3 -13.64 -35.99 -8.11
N SER A 4 -14.67 -35.28 -7.69
CA SER A 4 -15.26 -34.16 -8.43
C SER A 4 -14.15 -33.21 -8.85
N ALA A 5 -14.16 -32.78 -10.12
CA ALA A 5 -13.30 -31.72 -10.64
C ALA A 5 -13.26 -30.56 -9.65
N THR A 6 -12.17 -30.49 -8.89
CA THR A 6 -11.93 -29.49 -7.86
C THR A 6 -12.01 -28.15 -8.55
N ASP A 7 -12.91 -27.28 -8.10
CA ASP A 7 -13.20 -26.01 -8.75
C ASP A 7 -11.93 -25.16 -8.83
N ILE A 8 -11.17 -25.26 -9.94
CA ILE A 8 -9.92 -24.53 -10.19
C ILE A 8 -10.21 -23.00 -10.21
N LYS A 9 -11.49 -22.62 -10.24
CA LYS A 9 -11.97 -21.26 -10.40
C LYS A 9 -12.21 -20.64 -9.03
N GLY A 10 -11.16 -20.09 -8.45
CA GLY A 10 -11.29 -19.22 -7.28
C GLY A 10 -10.01 -18.46 -7.02
N PRO A 11 -10.09 -17.25 -6.46
CA PRO A 11 -8.91 -16.43 -6.21
C PRO A 11 -7.91 -17.12 -5.26
N LYS A 12 -8.40 -17.96 -4.35
CA LYS A 12 -7.58 -18.77 -3.42
C LYS A 12 -7.32 -20.21 -3.89
N ALA A 13 -7.60 -20.54 -5.15
CA ALA A 13 -7.33 -21.88 -5.68
C ALA A 13 -5.86 -22.31 -5.53
N PRO A 14 -4.85 -21.44 -5.76
CA PRO A 14 -3.44 -21.78 -5.54
C PRO A 14 -3.15 -22.32 -4.14
N CYS A 15 -3.69 -21.68 -3.10
CA CYS A 15 -3.46 -22.05 -1.71
C CYS A 15 -3.93 -23.48 -1.40
N ARG A 16 -5.04 -23.92 -2.00
CA ARG A 16 -5.51 -25.31 -1.84
C ARG A 16 -4.55 -26.32 -2.46
N PHE A 17 -3.94 -26.00 -3.61
CA PHE A 17 -2.95 -26.87 -4.23
C PHE A 17 -1.66 -26.95 -3.43
N PHE A 18 -1.25 -25.83 -2.81
CA PHE A 18 -0.09 -25.78 -1.92
C PHE A 18 -0.31 -26.60 -0.66
N ARG A 19 -1.45 -26.45 0.02
CA ARG A 19 -1.79 -27.27 1.20
C ARG A 19 -1.79 -28.76 0.88
N ALA A 20 -2.45 -29.15 -0.22
CA ALA A 20 -2.51 -30.55 -0.66
C ALA A 20 -1.14 -31.18 -0.98
N ARG A 21 -0.09 -30.37 -1.17
CA ARG A 21 1.28 -30.81 -1.44
C ARG A 21 2.28 -30.38 -0.36
N HIS A 22 1.80 -29.86 0.77
CA HIS A 22 2.62 -29.32 1.85
C HIS A 22 3.68 -28.31 1.37
N ILE A 23 3.34 -27.49 0.37
CA ILE A 23 4.20 -26.38 -0.06
C ILE A 23 3.97 -25.22 0.91
N PRO A 24 5.00 -24.75 1.63
CA PRO A 24 4.89 -23.62 2.53
C PRO A 24 4.53 -22.33 1.77
N TYR A 25 3.57 -21.57 2.28
CA TYR A 25 3.25 -20.25 1.73
C TYR A 25 2.72 -19.28 2.81
N THR A 26 2.77 -17.98 2.54
CA THR A 26 2.18 -16.93 3.37
C THR A 26 1.42 -15.94 2.49
N TYR A 27 0.20 -15.58 2.89
CA TYR A 27 -0.56 -14.52 2.23
C TYR A 27 0.18 -13.19 2.39
N TRP A 28 0.29 -12.43 1.31
CA TRP A 28 1.05 -11.19 1.28
C TRP A 28 0.23 -9.97 0.82
N TYR A 29 0.80 -8.79 1.00
CA TYR A 29 0.23 -7.47 0.68
C TYR A 29 -1.26 -7.35 1.03
N GLU A 30 -2.14 -7.08 0.07
CA GLU A 30 -3.52 -6.70 0.32
C GLU A 30 -4.30 -7.80 1.06
N TYR A 31 -3.96 -9.08 0.86
CA TYR A 31 -4.58 -10.16 1.62
C TYR A 31 -4.15 -10.12 3.10
N ALA A 32 -2.88 -9.87 3.38
CA ALA A 32 -2.38 -9.76 4.74
C ALA A 32 -2.91 -8.48 5.42
N LEU A 33 -2.93 -7.36 4.71
CA LEU A 33 -3.53 -6.10 5.17
C LEU A 33 -5.01 -6.29 5.53
N ARG A 34 -5.79 -6.92 4.64
CA ARG A 34 -7.22 -7.19 4.86
C ARG A 34 -7.45 -8.03 6.12
N TYR A 35 -6.61 -9.05 6.32
CA TYR A 35 -6.69 -9.91 7.51
C TYR A 35 -6.50 -9.11 8.81
N HIS A 36 -5.66 -8.08 8.78
CA HIS A 36 -5.40 -7.17 9.92
C HIS A 36 -6.32 -5.94 9.97
N GLY A 37 -7.44 -5.98 9.24
CA GLY A 37 -8.50 -4.98 9.33
C GLY A 37 -8.49 -3.90 8.24
N SER A 38 -7.52 -3.91 7.32
CA SER A 38 -7.49 -2.93 6.24
C SER A 38 -8.66 -3.09 5.26
N LYS A 39 -9.14 -1.97 4.73
CA LYS A 39 -10.21 -1.88 3.74
C LYS A 39 -9.67 -1.88 2.30
N THR A 40 -8.39 -2.20 2.10
CA THR A 40 -7.77 -2.26 0.79
C THR A 40 -8.50 -3.19 -0.19
N VAL A 41 -8.46 -2.81 -1.47
CA VAL A 41 -9.04 -3.57 -2.58
C VAL A 41 -8.11 -4.73 -2.93
N LEU A 42 -8.65 -5.95 -2.99
CA LEU A 42 -7.89 -7.13 -3.39
C LEU A 42 -7.78 -7.17 -4.92
N SER A 43 -6.59 -6.93 -5.46
CA SER A 43 -6.33 -7.01 -6.91
C SER A 43 -5.83 -8.38 -7.33
N TYR A 44 -4.67 -8.80 -6.82
CA TYR A 44 -4.00 -10.06 -7.16
C TYR A 44 -3.74 -10.89 -5.90
N LEU A 45 -3.59 -12.20 -6.05
CA LEU A 45 -3.17 -13.05 -4.94
C LEU A 45 -1.64 -13.06 -4.86
N TYR A 46 -1.08 -12.33 -3.91
CA TYR A 46 0.35 -12.36 -3.60
C TYR A 46 0.64 -13.41 -2.53
N LEU A 47 1.60 -14.30 -2.80
CA LEU A 47 2.04 -15.34 -1.88
C LEU A 47 3.56 -15.29 -1.74
N LEU A 48 4.04 -15.26 -0.50
CA LEU A 48 5.44 -15.56 -0.19
C LEU A 48 5.61 -17.07 -0.09
N VAL A 49 6.61 -17.61 -0.76
CA VAL A 49 6.94 -19.05 -0.79
C VAL A 49 8.44 -19.25 -0.61
N ASP A 50 8.86 -20.40 -0.08
CA ASP A 50 10.29 -20.68 0.09
C ASP A 50 10.98 -20.90 -1.26
N SER A 51 10.34 -21.65 -2.16
CA SER A 51 10.83 -21.91 -3.52
C SER A 51 9.79 -21.47 -4.55
N VAL A 52 10.07 -20.36 -5.23
CA VAL A 52 9.19 -19.81 -6.28
C VAL A 52 9.01 -20.83 -7.41
N GLN A 53 10.07 -21.56 -7.76
CA GLN A 53 10.05 -22.57 -8.82
C GLN A 53 9.22 -23.80 -8.48
N ASP A 54 9.30 -24.31 -7.25
CA ASP A 54 8.53 -25.48 -6.83
C ASP A 54 7.04 -25.15 -6.72
N ALA A 55 6.73 -23.98 -6.14
CA ALA A 55 5.38 -23.44 -6.08
C ALA A 55 4.80 -23.24 -7.49
N ALA A 56 5.56 -22.64 -8.41
CA ALA A 56 5.14 -22.46 -9.79
C ALA A 56 4.92 -23.80 -10.51
N SER A 57 5.85 -24.75 -10.36
CA SER A 57 5.74 -26.10 -10.95
C SER A 57 4.51 -26.85 -10.45
N CYS A 58 4.19 -26.72 -9.16
CA CYS A 58 2.95 -27.24 -8.59
C CYS A 58 1.73 -26.66 -9.30
N LEU A 59 1.63 -25.34 -9.46
CA LEU A 59 0.49 -24.71 -10.12
C LEU A 59 0.41 -25.05 -11.61
N ARG A 60 1.55 -25.09 -12.32
CA ARG A 60 1.60 -25.51 -13.73
C ARG A 60 1.10 -26.94 -13.93
N SER A 61 1.38 -27.85 -12.99
CA SER A 61 0.82 -29.22 -13.01
C SER A 61 -0.71 -29.26 -12.88
N GLN A 62 -1.33 -28.16 -12.44
CA GLN A 62 -2.78 -27.98 -12.31
C GLN A 62 -3.38 -27.12 -13.43
N GLY A 63 -2.61 -26.84 -14.49
CA GLY A 63 -3.08 -26.09 -15.67
C GLY A 63 -2.93 -24.57 -15.55
N TRP A 64 -2.18 -24.06 -14.57
CA TRP A 64 -1.80 -22.65 -14.54
C TRP A 64 -0.68 -22.38 -15.55
N THR A 65 -0.70 -21.22 -16.18
CA THR A 65 0.26 -20.84 -17.22
C THR A 65 0.92 -19.50 -16.88
N ASP A 66 2.08 -19.24 -17.48
CA ASP A 66 2.78 -17.97 -17.32
C ASP A 66 1.87 -16.80 -17.74
N ALA A 67 1.90 -15.73 -16.96
CA ALA A 67 1.07 -14.55 -17.16
C ALA A 67 1.88 -13.28 -16.90
N THR A 68 1.30 -12.13 -17.23
CA THR A 68 1.85 -10.81 -16.94
C THR A 68 0.83 -9.98 -16.18
N LEU A 69 1.32 -9.03 -15.39
CA LEU A 69 0.48 -7.98 -14.82
C LEU A 69 0.28 -6.85 -15.85
N PRO A 70 -0.84 -6.11 -15.80
CA PRO A 70 -1.03 -4.95 -16.65
C PRO A 70 0.02 -3.88 -16.36
N TRP A 71 0.31 -3.02 -17.34
CA TRP A 71 1.27 -1.92 -17.19
C TRP A 71 0.93 -0.93 -16.06
N SER A 72 -0.34 -0.89 -15.66
CA SER A 72 -0.84 -0.05 -14.57
C SER A 72 -0.72 -0.69 -13.19
N ALA A 73 -0.26 -1.94 -13.10
CA ALA A 73 0.01 -2.56 -11.81
C ALA A 73 1.22 -1.89 -11.15
N PHE A 74 1.12 -1.62 -9.85
CA PHE A 74 2.25 -1.15 -9.08
C PHE A 74 3.39 -2.17 -9.10
N GLN A 75 4.63 -1.67 -9.11
CA GLN A 75 5.79 -2.52 -8.94
C GLN A 75 5.83 -3.01 -7.49
N SER A 76 5.49 -4.28 -7.29
CA SER A 76 5.31 -4.91 -5.98
C SER A 76 6.51 -5.77 -5.54
N TYR A 77 7.67 -5.57 -6.18
CA TYR A 77 8.92 -6.24 -5.85
C TYR A 77 10.13 -5.41 -6.31
N ASP A 78 11.30 -5.69 -5.75
CA ASP A 78 12.58 -5.14 -6.17
C ASP A 78 13.20 -6.05 -7.26
N PRO A 79 13.29 -5.61 -8.53
CA PRO A 79 13.80 -6.44 -9.60
C PRO A 79 15.30 -6.75 -9.49
N ALA A 80 16.03 -6.01 -8.64
CA ALA A 80 17.45 -6.27 -8.40
C ALA A 80 17.67 -7.42 -7.40
N VAL A 81 16.68 -7.76 -6.58
CA VAL A 81 16.86 -8.66 -5.42
C VAL A 81 15.81 -9.77 -5.36
N ASP A 82 14.57 -9.49 -5.75
CA ASP A 82 13.44 -10.41 -5.54
C ASP A 82 13.25 -11.36 -6.74
N GLU A 83 13.07 -12.65 -6.45
CA GLU A 83 12.57 -13.62 -7.43
C GLU A 83 11.03 -13.58 -7.47
N GLN A 84 10.48 -13.48 -8.68
CA GLN A 84 9.03 -13.45 -8.91
C GLN A 84 8.62 -14.36 -10.07
N ILE A 85 7.48 -15.04 -9.91
CA ILE A 85 6.74 -15.67 -11.01
C ILE A 85 5.26 -15.27 -10.94
N ILE A 86 4.67 -14.98 -12.09
CA ILE A 86 3.26 -14.59 -12.22
C ILE A 86 2.56 -15.67 -13.06
N LEU A 87 1.49 -16.24 -12.51
CA LEU A 87 0.71 -17.29 -13.17
C LEU A 87 -0.77 -16.91 -13.26
N GLY A 88 -1.41 -17.31 -14.36
CA GLY A 88 -2.85 -17.16 -14.59
C GLY A 88 -3.52 -18.53 -14.74
N CYS A 89 -4.83 -18.58 -14.50
CA CYS A 89 -5.65 -19.76 -14.72
C CYS A 89 -6.59 -19.58 -15.92
N GLY A 90 -6.28 -20.27 -17.02
CA GLY A 90 -7.03 -20.17 -18.28
C GLY A 90 -6.92 -18.78 -18.92
N GLU A 91 -7.94 -18.38 -19.67
CA GLU A 91 -8.01 -17.04 -20.32
C GLU A 91 -8.47 -15.92 -19.37
N SER A 92 -8.50 -16.17 -18.06
CA SER A 92 -8.96 -15.17 -17.10
C SER A 92 -7.89 -14.13 -16.85
N GLU A 93 -8.12 -12.91 -17.34
CA GLU A 93 -7.31 -11.74 -16.99
C GLU A 93 -7.42 -11.32 -15.52
N VAL A 94 -8.43 -11.84 -14.81
CA VAL A 94 -8.78 -11.42 -13.45
C VAL A 94 -8.08 -12.26 -12.39
N PHE A 95 -7.88 -13.55 -12.62
CA PHE A 95 -7.31 -14.45 -11.62
C PHE A 95 -5.83 -14.73 -11.88
N LYS A 96 -4.99 -13.84 -11.34
CA LYS A 96 -3.53 -13.98 -11.34
C LYS A 96 -3.02 -14.21 -9.92
N VAL A 97 -2.03 -15.09 -9.81
CA VAL A 97 -1.25 -15.31 -8.58
C VAL A 97 0.17 -14.86 -8.82
N VAL A 98 0.71 -14.12 -7.87
CA VAL A 98 2.08 -13.62 -7.87
C VAL A 98 2.83 -14.35 -6.76
N LEU A 99 3.80 -15.16 -7.16
CA LEU A 99 4.69 -15.88 -6.27
C LEU A 99 5.95 -15.06 -6.07
N LEU A 100 6.30 -14.81 -4.81
CA LEU A 100 7.49 -14.08 -4.40
C LEU A 100 8.30 -14.97 -3.46
N SER A 101 9.63 -14.89 -3.54
CA SER A 101 10.48 -15.58 -2.57
C SER A 101 10.30 -15.00 -1.17
N SER A 102 10.19 -15.87 -0.16
CA SER A 102 10.13 -15.46 1.25
C SER A 102 11.50 -14.99 1.79
N HIS A 103 12.60 -15.38 1.14
CA HIS A 103 13.96 -15.17 1.64
C HIS A 103 14.38 -13.71 1.74
N THR A 104 13.76 -12.84 0.94
CA THR A 104 14.05 -11.41 0.96
C THR A 104 13.21 -10.66 2.00
N TRP A 105 12.30 -11.32 2.73
CA TRP A 105 11.39 -10.69 3.68
C TRP A 105 11.75 -11.02 5.15
N PRO A 106 12.39 -10.10 5.88
CA PRO A 106 12.89 -10.39 7.24
C PRO A 106 11.78 -10.77 8.22
N GLY A 107 11.97 -11.90 8.91
CA GLY A 107 11.05 -12.37 9.95
C GLY A 107 9.81 -13.09 9.45
N ILE A 108 9.71 -13.34 8.14
CA ILE A 108 8.67 -14.20 7.55
C ILE A 108 9.22 -15.60 7.33
N THR A 109 8.47 -16.60 7.79
CA THR A 109 8.74 -18.00 7.50
C THR A 109 7.40 -18.64 7.12
N PRO A 110 7.21 -18.95 5.82
CA PRO A 110 6.00 -19.61 5.36
C PRO A 110 5.72 -20.92 6.10
N PRO A 111 4.53 -21.10 6.67
CA PRO A 111 4.15 -22.38 7.26
C PRO A 111 3.64 -23.36 6.20
N ALA A 112 3.88 -24.66 6.44
CA ALA A 112 3.22 -25.77 5.77
C ALA A 112 2.18 -26.38 6.71
N ASP A 113 0.97 -25.82 6.72
CA ASP A 113 -0.14 -26.22 7.57
C ASP A 113 -1.43 -26.34 6.73
N ASP A 114 -2.42 -27.06 7.25
CA ASP A 114 -3.72 -27.21 6.59
C ASP A 114 -4.69 -26.06 6.95
N ASN A 115 -4.46 -25.36 8.07
CA ASN A 115 -5.27 -24.23 8.52
C ASN A 115 -4.92 -22.94 7.75
N ASP A 116 -5.88 -22.40 6.98
CA ASP A 116 -5.69 -21.17 6.18
C ASP A 116 -5.26 -19.95 7.04
N GLU A 117 -5.69 -19.89 8.30
CA GLU A 117 -5.40 -18.75 9.18
C GLU A 117 -3.93 -18.63 9.56
N VAL A 118 -3.21 -19.76 9.67
CA VAL A 118 -1.80 -19.72 10.08
C VAL A 118 -0.89 -19.17 8.97
N HIS A 119 -1.38 -19.14 7.72
CA HIS A 119 -0.65 -18.60 6.58
C HIS A 119 -0.70 -17.07 6.50
N TYR A 120 -1.35 -16.39 7.46
CA TYR A 120 -1.27 -14.94 7.58
C TYR A 120 -0.15 -14.57 8.56
N PRO A 121 0.74 -13.62 8.20
CA PRO A 121 1.75 -13.16 9.14
C PRO A 121 1.07 -12.46 10.31
N SER A 122 1.65 -12.52 11.51
CA SER A 122 1.19 -11.65 12.60
C SER A 122 1.40 -10.17 12.23
N LEU A 123 0.65 -9.26 12.85
CA LEU A 123 0.75 -7.83 12.54
C LEU A 123 2.16 -7.26 12.78
N PRO A 124 2.88 -7.59 13.88
CA PRO A 124 4.28 -7.16 14.04
C PRO A 124 5.21 -7.72 12.97
N GLN A 125 5.01 -8.97 12.53
CA GLN A 125 5.81 -9.57 11.46
C GLN A 125 5.58 -8.87 10.11
N LEU A 126 4.32 -8.63 9.75
CA LEU A 126 3.95 -7.93 8.52
C LEU A 126 4.57 -6.54 8.50
N TYR A 127 4.36 -5.76 9.56
CA TYR A 127 4.92 -4.42 9.67
C TYR A 127 6.44 -4.42 9.59
N ASN A 128 7.11 -5.27 10.38
CA ASN A 128 8.57 -5.36 10.38
C ASN A 128 9.13 -5.69 8.99
N ALA A 129 8.55 -6.66 8.29
CA ALA A 129 9.02 -7.06 6.97
C ALA A 129 8.85 -5.94 5.93
N LEU A 130 7.69 -5.25 5.93
CA LEU A 130 7.44 -4.10 5.06
C LEU A 130 8.38 -2.94 5.37
N ALA A 131 8.54 -2.59 6.65
CA ALA A 131 9.41 -1.52 7.12
C ALA A 131 10.88 -1.76 6.78
N GLN A 132 11.37 -2.98 6.98
CA GLN A 132 12.74 -3.32 6.61
C GLN A 132 12.95 -3.22 5.10
N ARG A 133 12.04 -3.79 4.29
CA ARG A 133 12.17 -3.69 2.83
C ARG A 133 12.03 -2.27 2.30
N PHE A 134 11.19 -1.46 2.92
CA PHE A 134 11.06 -0.04 2.61
C PHE A 134 12.40 0.70 2.79
N LEU A 135 13.12 0.38 3.86
CA LEU A 135 14.46 0.92 4.09
C LEU A 135 15.55 0.23 3.26
N ASP A 136 15.39 -1.01 2.82
CA ASP A 136 16.46 -1.74 2.12
C ASP A 136 16.45 -1.54 0.60
N THR A 137 15.29 -1.29 -0.01
CA THR A 137 15.19 -1.14 -1.47
C THR A 137 15.72 0.22 -1.94
N ASP A 138 16.54 0.20 -2.99
CA ASP A 138 16.91 1.41 -3.75
C ASP A 138 15.96 1.68 -4.93
N ASP A 139 15.08 0.74 -5.26
CA ASP A 139 14.04 0.91 -6.28
C ASP A 139 12.91 1.82 -5.77
N GLU A 140 12.73 2.98 -6.43
CA GLU A 140 11.79 4.03 -6.03
C GLU A 140 10.31 3.60 -6.18
N GLU A 141 10.00 2.87 -7.26
CA GLU A 141 8.63 2.44 -7.57
C GLU A 141 8.14 1.39 -6.55
N PHE A 142 9.00 0.44 -6.23
CA PHE A 142 8.75 -0.54 -5.19
C PHE A 142 8.70 0.10 -3.81
N ARG A 143 9.60 1.04 -3.49
CA ARG A 143 9.54 1.79 -2.22
C ARG A 143 8.22 2.54 -2.07
N ARG A 144 7.73 3.16 -3.15
CA ARG A 144 6.43 3.85 -3.17
C ARG A 144 5.28 2.88 -2.90
N TYR A 145 5.31 1.68 -3.48
CA TYR A 145 4.32 0.65 -3.20
C TYR A 145 4.37 0.20 -1.73
N LEU A 146 5.55 -0.06 -1.17
CA LEU A 146 5.71 -0.39 0.25
C LEU A 146 5.20 0.72 1.18
N ASN A 147 5.48 1.99 0.85
CA ASN A 147 4.95 3.13 1.58
C ASN A 147 3.42 3.12 1.61
N LEU A 148 2.77 2.84 0.49
CA LEU A 148 1.31 2.73 0.40
C LEU A 148 0.78 1.59 1.30
N GLN A 149 1.43 0.42 1.29
CA GLN A 149 1.04 -0.70 2.14
C GLN A 149 1.15 -0.36 3.63
N ILE A 150 2.21 0.35 4.03
CA ILE A 150 2.40 0.80 5.42
C ILE A 150 1.37 1.87 5.80
N GLU A 151 1.07 2.83 4.92
CA GLU A 151 0.01 3.82 5.17
C GLU A 151 -1.35 3.15 5.40
N TYR A 152 -1.71 2.13 4.61
CA TYR A 152 -2.95 1.37 4.84
C TYR A 152 -3.00 0.70 6.23
N LEU A 153 -1.86 0.22 6.75
CA LEU A 153 -1.82 -0.31 8.11
C LEU A 153 -2.11 0.77 9.15
N TYR A 154 -1.52 1.97 9.01
CA TYR A 154 -1.73 3.07 9.94
C TYR A 154 -3.14 3.66 9.85
N GLU A 155 -3.74 3.69 8.66
CA GLU A 155 -5.10 4.19 8.46
C GLU A 155 -6.15 3.26 9.09
N ASP A 156 -6.00 1.95 8.91
CA ASP A 156 -7.08 1.01 9.24
C ASP A 156 -6.83 0.18 10.52
N SER A 157 -5.58 0.04 10.98
CA SER A 157 -5.26 -0.85 12.11
C SER A 157 -4.95 -0.08 13.38
N ALA A 158 -5.97 0.07 14.25
CA ALA A 158 -5.82 0.72 15.55
C ALA A 158 -4.76 0.06 16.46
N ALA A 159 -4.42 -1.20 16.20
CA ALA A 159 -3.37 -1.91 16.94
C ALA A 159 -1.98 -1.28 16.74
N LEU A 160 -1.70 -0.66 15.59
CA LEU A 160 -0.43 0.03 15.34
C LEU A 160 -0.25 1.27 16.22
N ALA A 161 -1.34 1.95 16.58
CA ALA A 161 -1.28 3.13 17.45
C ALA A 161 -1.01 2.79 18.93
N SER A 162 -1.07 1.51 19.30
CA SER A 162 -0.88 1.09 20.68
C SER A 162 0.59 1.19 21.10
N PRO A 163 0.90 1.78 22.27
CA PRO A 163 2.26 1.78 22.82
C PRO A 163 2.87 0.37 22.98
N ALA A 164 2.03 -0.64 23.18
CA ALA A 164 2.45 -2.03 23.27
C ALA A 164 3.00 -2.55 21.94
N PHE A 165 2.52 -2.02 20.81
CA PHE A 165 2.96 -2.45 19.48
C PHE A 165 4.45 -2.20 19.26
N VAL A 166 4.94 -1.01 19.66
CA VAL A 166 6.37 -0.66 19.59
C VAL A 166 7.24 -1.72 20.27
N THR A 167 6.80 -2.23 21.42
CA THR A 167 7.59 -3.22 22.18
C THR A 167 7.63 -4.60 21.55
N MET A 168 6.71 -4.89 20.62
CA MET A 168 6.70 -6.14 19.84
C MET A 168 7.63 -6.08 18.62
N LEU A 169 8.10 -4.89 18.24
CA LEU A 169 8.97 -4.70 17.08
C LEU A 169 10.45 -4.91 17.45
N PRO A 170 11.27 -5.38 16.49
CA PRO A 170 12.73 -5.38 16.63
C PRO A 170 13.26 -3.97 16.96
N PRO A 171 14.26 -3.83 17.85
CA PRO A 171 14.77 -2.52 18.30
C PRO A 171 15.19 -1.58 17.16
N ASP A 172 15.65 -2.14 16.05
CA ASP A 172 16.15 -1.40 14.90
C ASP A 172 15.06 -0.84 13.99
N ILE A 173 13.79 -1.21 14.22
CA ILE A 173 12.62 -0.70 13.49
C ILE A 173 11.68 0.12 14.38
N GLN A 174 11.86 0.08 15.70
CA GLN A 174 11.03 0.84 16.64
C GLN A 174 11.03 2.34 16.37
N GLN A 175 12.17 2.92 15.99
CA GLN A 175 12.26 4.36 15.74
C GLN A 175 11.46 4.78 14.50
N LEU A 176 11.66 4.09 13.38
CA LEU A 176 10.87 4.29 12.16
C LEU A 176 9.37 4.24 12.43
N HIS A 177 8.93 3.29 13.25
CA HIS A 177 7.51 3.18 13.62
C HIS A 177 6.98 4.40 14.37
N ILE A 178 7.77 4.93 15.32
CA ILE A 178 7.41 6.15 16.06
C ILE A 178 7.38 7.34 15.11
N ASP A 179 8.41 7.50 14.29
CA ASP A 179 8.52 8.62 13.35
C ASP A 179 7.39 8.64 12.31
N TRP A 180 7.01 7.46 11.82
CA TRP A 180 5.84 7.30 10.95
C TRP A 180 4.54 7.69 11.66
N GLN A 181 4.35 7.21 12.89
CA GLN A 181 3.13 7.49 13.67
C GLN A 181 2.95 8.98 13.96
N LEU A 182 4.05 9.69 14.23
CA LEU A 182 4.02 11.12 14.52
C LEU A 182 3.74 11.98 13.28
N ARG A 183 3.91 11.45 12.07
CA ARG A 183 3.69 12.15 10.79
C ARG A 183 4.43 13.50 10.69
N VAL A 184 5.61 13.57 11.31
CA VAL A 184 6.50 14.75 11.28
C VAL A 184 7.53 14.68 10.15
N LEU A 185 7.84 13.46 9.68
CA LEU A 185 8.78 13.22 8.59
C LEU A 185 8.03 12.86 7.31
N CYS A 186 8.52 13.38 6.19
CA CYS A 186 8.07 12.99 4.87
C CYS A 186 8.77 11.67 4.51
N MET A 187 8.10 10.55 4.71
CA MET A 187 8.68 9.21 4.47
C MET A 187 9.19 8.95 3.04
N PRO A 188 8.54 9.39 1.95
CA PRO A 188 8.95 9.00 0.61
C PRO A 188 10.21 9.71 0.08
N ILE A 189 10.72 10.75 0.75
CA ILE A 189 11.90 11.50 0.25
C ILE A 189 13.21 10.84 0.68
N SER A 190 14.20 10.86 -0.21
CA SER A 190 15.47 10.16 -0.06
C SER A 190 16.25 10.57 1.20
N GLU A 191 16.20 11.84 1.59
CA GLU A 191 16.85 12.36 2.80
C GLU A 191 16.28 11.71 4.06
N THR A 192 14.96 11.54 4.13
CA THR A 192 14.29 10.85 5.25
C THR A 192 14.63 9.37 5.25
N ILE A 193 14.66 8.71 4.09
CA ILE A 193 15.06 7.30 4.00
C ILE A 193 16.49 7.10 4.52
N GLN A 194 17.42 7.96 4.10
CA GLN A 194 18.81 7.88 4.54
C GLN A 194 18.94 8.12 6.05
N HIS A 195 18.22 9.11 6.58
CA HIS A 195 18.13 9.37 8.02
C HIS A 195 17.66 8.15 8.81
N GLU A 196 16.57 7.51 8.39
CA GLU A 196 16.05 6.31 9.04
C GLU A 196 16.99 5.09 8.89
N ARG A 197 17.68 4.94 7.76
CA ARG A 197 18.72 3.92 7.55
C ARG A 197 19.87 4.09 8.56
N GLU A 198 20.29 5.31 8.84
CA GLU A 198 21.36 5.62 9.79
C GLU A 198 20.95 5.32 11.23
N ILE A 199 19.73 5.72 11.62
CA ILE A 199 19.13 5.38 12.90
C ILE A 199 19.08 3.86 13.09
N ARG A 200 18.52 3.13 12.13
CA ARG A 200 18.45 1.66 12.15
C ARG A 200 19.83 1.04 12.31
N SER A 201 20.83 1.57 11.58
CA SER A 201 22.21 1.09 11.66
C SER A 201 22.82 1.30 13.04
N ARG A 202 22.57 2.45 13.68
CA ARG A 202 23.00 2.74 15.06
C ARG A 202 22.28 1.84 16.07
N ALA A 203 20.98 1.61 15.89
CA ALA A 203 20.19 0.72 16.74
C ALA A 203 20.72 -0.73 16.70
N ARG A 204 21.07 -1.25 15.52
CA ARG A 204 21.71 -2.56 15.36
C ARG A 204 23.05 -2.69 16.10
N ARG A 205 23.80 -1.59 16.24
CA ARG A 205 25.06 -1.54 17.01
C ARG A 205 24.86 -1.27 18.51
N GLY A 206 23.63 -1.04 18.97
CA GLY A 206 23.33 -0.64 20.34
C GLY A 206 23.70 0.83 20.65
N GLU A 207 23.91 1.65 19.63
CA GLU A 207 24.31 3.07 19.71
C GLU A 207 23.12 4.04 19.56
N TRP A 208 21.90 3.51 19.64
CA TRP A 208 20.67 4.27 19.55
C TRP A 208 19.81 4.07 20.80
N SER A 209 19.29 5.18 21.31
CA SER A 209 18.26 5.17 22.35
C SER A 209 16.96 5.64 21.72
N LEU A 210 15.89 4.86 21.90
CA LEU A 210 14.58 5.14 21.33
C LEU A 210 14.07 6.52 21.75
N MET A 211 13.70 7.35 20.78
CA MET A 211 13.17 8.70 20.98
C MET A 211 11.66 8.71 20.80
N ARG A 212 10.93 8.90 21.90
CA ARG A 212 9.45 8.89 21.91
C ARG A 212 8.82 10.09 21.20
N GLU A 213 9.54 11.22 21.16
CA GLU A 213 9.11 12.46 20.51
C GLU A 213 9.46 12.50 19.01
N GLY A 214 9.99 11.40 18.47
CA GLY A 214 10.47 11.32 17.08
C GLY A 214 11.88 11.90 16.88
N THR A 215 12.33 11.88 15.63
CA THR A 215 13.70 12.20 15.22
C THR A 215 13.79 13.31 14.20
N ALA A 216 12.68 13.98 13.89
CA ALA A 216 12.64 15.07 12.93
C ALA A 216 13.65 16.20 13.23
N GLU A 217 13.94 16.47 14.50
CA GLU A 217 14.95 17.48 14.89
C GLU A 217 16.40 17.04 14.66
N LEU A 218 16.62 15.76 14.36
CA LEU A 218 17.96 15.21 14.09
C LEU A 218 18.26 15.11 12.59
N GLY A 219 17.23 15.14 11.73
CA GLY A 219 17.38 14.98 10.29
C GLY A 219 16.09 14.55 9.61
N GLY A 220 16.21 14.17 8.33
CA GLY A 220 15.08 13.90 7.44
C GLY A 220 14.40 15.18 6.95
N GLY A 221 13.55 15.07 5.93
CA GLY A 221 12.73 16.20 5.51
C GLY A 221 11.40 16.18 6.25
N LYS A 222 11.10 17.30 6.89
CA LYS A 222 9.91 17.47 7.71
C LYS A 222 8.67 17.71 6.85
N ILE A 223 7.50 17.33 7.38
CA ILE A 223 6.22 17.79 6.88
C ILE A 223 5.87 19.07 7.64
N ASP A 224 6.27 20.21 7.09
CA ASP A 224 5.94 21.53 7.61
C ASP A 224 5.38 22.45 6.52
N TYR A 225 4.91 23.63 6.90
CA TYR A 225 4.33 24.61 5.97
C TYR A 225 5.30 25.01 4.85
N GLU A 226 6.60 25.00 5.13
CA GLU A 226 7.61 25.34 4.13
C GLU A 226 7.74 24.21 3.09
N TYR A 227 7.79 22.96 3.54
CA TYR A 227 7.77 21.77 2.68
C TYR A 227 6.50 21.73 1.83
N GLU A 228 5.34 21.97 2.42
CA GLU A 228 4.06 22.03 1.69
C GLU A 228 4.08 23.12 0.60
N ALA A 229 4.54 24.33 0.93
CA ALA A 229 4.65 25.43 -0.02
C ALA A 229 5.62 25.09 -1.17
N GLN A 230 6.76 24.45 -0.87
CA GLN A 230 7.71 23.99 -1.89
C GLN A 230 7.10 22.91 -2.78
N MET A 231 6.35 21.97 -2.22
CA MET A 231 5.68 20.91 -2.97
C MET A 231 4.63 21.49 -3.92
N VAL A 232 3.79 22.42 -3.44
CA VAL A 232 2.81 23.14 -4.27
C VAL A 232 3.51 23.88 -5.40
N ALA A 233 4.57 24.65 -5.11
CA ALA A 233 5.32 25.37 -6.13
C ALA A 233 5.94 24.44 -7.19
N ARG A 234 6.42 23.24 -6.80
CA ARG A 234 6.95 22.24 -7.74
C ARG A 234 5.85 21.65 -8.63
N ILE A 235 4.69 21.33 -8.07
CA ILE A 235 3.53 20.84 -8.83
C ILE A 235 3.08 21.90 -9.82
N GLU A 236 2.92 23.15 -9.37
CA GLU A 236 2.56 24.27 -10.23
C GLU A 236 3.59 24.49 -11.35
N ALA A 237 4.88 24.42 -11.05
CA ALA A 237 5.93 24.57 -12.06
C ALA A 237 5.90 23.42 -13.09
N LYS A 238 5.63 22.18 -12.66
CA LYS A 238 5.52 21.01 -13.52
C LYS A 238 4.27 21.06 -14.41
N ASP A 239 3.16 21.54 -13.87
CA ASP A 239 1.89 21.62 -14.58
C ASP A 239 1.75 22.90 -15.41
N ALA A 240 2.55 23.93 -15.14
CA ALA A 240 2.51 25.22 -15.85
C ALA A 240 2.55 25.10 -17.39
N PRO A 241 3.40 24.26 -18.01
CA PRO A 241 3.38 24.07 -19.46
C PRO A 241 2.07 23.46 -19.96
N ARG A 242 1.50 22.50 -19.22
CA ARG A 242 0.21 21.86 -19.57
C ARG A 242 -0.94 22.86 -19.44
N MET A 243 -0.97 23.61 -18.34
CA MET A 243 -2.00 24.63 -18.08
C MET A 243 -1.92 25.76 -19.11
N ALA A 244 -0.71 26.22 -19.46
CA ALA A 244 -0.52 27.23 -20.51
C ALA A 244 -0.96 26.74 -21.91
N ALA A 245 -0.79 25.45 -22.22
CA ALA A 245 -1.23 24.86 -23.48
C ALA A 245 -2.77 24.76 -23.59
N ILE A 246 -3.46 24.50 -22.47
CA ILE A 246 -4.92 24.34 -22.44
C ILE A 246 -5.63 25.70 -22.34
N TYR A 247 -5.12 26.59 -21.49
CA TYR A 247 -5.82 27.81 -21.06
C TYR A 247 -5.13 29.11 -21.51
N GLY A 248 -3.99 29.02 -22.19
CA GLY A 248 -3.21 30.18 -22.63
C GLY A 248 -2.24 30.72 -21.57
N PRO A 249 -1.42 31.72 -21.91
CA PRO A 249 -0.35 32.24 -21.04
C PRO A 249 -0.86 32.87 -19.75
N ASP A 250 -2.12 33.34 -19.73
CA ASP A 250 -2.77 33.98 -18.58
C ASP A 250 -3.52 32.97 -17.69
N TRP A 251 -3.24 31.67 -17.78
CA TRP A 251 -3.96 30.65 -17.00
C TRP A 251 -3.93 30.88 -15.47
N LYS A 252 -2.93 31.60 -14.96
CA LYS A 252 -2.82 31.98 -13.54
C LYS A 252 -3.83 33.04 -13.09
N SER A 253 -4.46 33.77 -14.02
CA SER A 253 -5.55 34.70 -13.71
C SER A 253 -6.93 34.05 -13.76
N LEU A 254 -7.02 32.76 -14.12
CA LEU A 254 -8.26 32.01 -13.98
C LEU A 254 -8.58 31.85 -12.49
N PRO A 255 -9.87 31.91 -12.10
CA PRO A 255 -10.26 31.56 -10.74
C PRO A 255 -9.76 30.14 -10.42
N SER A 256 -9.33 29.90 -9.18
CA SER A 256 -8.93 28.54 -8.81
C SER A 256 -10.08 27.55 -9.07
N TRP A 257 -9.77 26.29 -9.37
CA TRP A 257 -10.80 25.26 -9.53
C TRP A 257 -11.77 25.21 -8.34
N ASP A 258 -11.27 25.44 -7.13
CA ASP A 258 -12.10 25.53 -5.92
C ASP A 258 -13.07 26.72 -5.96
N ASN A 259 -12.65 27.87 -6.50
CA ASN A 259 -13.52 29.04 -6.67
C ASN A 259 -14.55 28.81 -7.79
N MET A 260 -14.14 28.17 -8.90
CA MET A 260 -15.08 27.85 -9.99
C MET A 260 -16.15 26.85 -9.55
N VAL A 261 -15.76 25.78 -8.84
CA VAL A 261 -16.72 24.78 -8.33
C VAL A 261 -17.62 25.40 -7.26
N ARG A 262 -17.09 26.24 -6.36
CA ARG A 262 -17.91 26.91 -5.35
C ARG A 262 -18.92 27.88 -5.97
N GLU A 263 -18.53 28.67 -6.97
CA GLU A 263 -19.44 29.58 -7.68
C GLU A 263 -20.52 28.81 -8.48
N GLU A 264 -20.18 27.67 -9.10
CA GLU A 264 -21.13 26.87 -9.87
C GLU A 264 -22.19 26.20 -8.97
N TRP A 265 -21.81 25.78 -7.75
CA TRP A 265 -22.74 25.22 -6.76
C TRP A 265 -23.60 26.28 -6.05
N GLU A 266 -23.07 27.46 -5.77
CA GLU A 266 -23.85 28.57 -5.17
C GLU A 266 -24.92 29.15 -6.14
N VAL A 267 -24.76 28.94 -7.45
CA VAL A 267 -25.77 29.33 -8.46
C VAL A 267 -26.96 28.35 -8.48
N GLU A 268 -26.75 27.07 -8.17
CA GLU A 268 -27.84 26.07 -8.15
C GLU A 268 -28.68 26.11 -6.86
N GLU A 269 -28.15 26.59 -5.73
CA GLU A 269 -28.89 26.66 -4.46
C GLU A 269 -29.79 27.89 -4.29
N LYS A 270 -29.88 28.81 -5.26
CA LYS A 270 -30.86 29.90 -5.17
C LYS A 270 -32.28 29.34 -5.27
N PRO A 271 -33.12 29.44 -4.23
CA PRO A 271 -34.47 28.92 -4.28
C PRO A 271 -35.25 29.70 -5.34
N LYS A 272 -35.92 28.97 -6.24
CA LYS A 272 -36.96 29.55 -7.10
C LYS A 272 -37.99 30.20 -6.18
N GLU A 273 -38.02 31.53 -6.15
CA GLU A 273 -39.14 32.28 -5.57
C GLU A 273 -40.40 31.92 -6.36
N GLU A 274 -41.14 30.93 -5.88
CA GLU A 274 -42.48 30.61 -6.36
C GLU A 274 -43.41 31.75 -5.94
N GLY A 275 -43.94 32.44 -6.95
CA GLY A 275 -44.93 33.50 -6.79
C GLY A 275 -46.15 33.00 -6.02
N ALA A 276 -46.36 33.55 -4.82
CA ALA A 276 -47.59 33.40 -4.06
C ALA A 276 -48.73 34.14 -4.79
N GLY A 277 -49.44 33.42 -5.65
CA GLY A 277 -50.71 33.85 -6.24
C GLY A 277 -51.86 33.75 -5.23
N GLU A 278 -52.39 34.90 -4.84
CA GLU A 278 -53.59 35.07 -4.01
C GLU A 278 -54.80 34.29 -4.57
N ARG A 279 -55.36 33.35 -3.80
CA ARG A 279 -56.75 32.89 -3.98
C ARG A 279 -57.67 33.64 -3.02
N LYS A 280 -58.49 34.52 -3.58
CA LYS A 280 -59.65 35.11 -2.92
C LYS A 280 -60.65 33.99 -2.56
N VAL A 281 -61.04 33.97 -1.30
CA VAL A 281 -62.19 33.24 -0.76
C VAL A 281 -63.46 33.96 -1.21
N GLN A 282 -64.40 33.21 -1.79
CA GLN A 282 -65.77 33.65 -2.08
C GLN A 282 -66.66 33.25 -0.90
N ASP A 283 -67.29 34.24 -0.27
CA ASP A 283 -68.53 34.07 0.49
C ASP A 283 -69.71 34.34 -0.45
N GLY A 284 -70.73 33.48 -0.42
CA GLY A 284 -72.03 33.65 -1.10
C GLY A 284 -72.49 32.45 -1.90
#